data_AF-A0A1G1JJN9-F1
#
_entry.id   AF-A0A1G1JJN9-F1
#
_cell.length_a   1.000
_cell.length_b   1.000
_cell.length_c   1.000
_cell.angle_alpha   90.00
_cell.angle_beta   90.00
_cell.angle_gamma   90.00
#
_symmetry.space_group_name_H-M   'P 1'
#
loop_
_entity.id
_entity.type
_entity.pdbx_description
1 polymer ?
#
loop_
_entity_poly.entity_id
_entity_poly.type
_entity_poly.pdbx_seq_one_letter_code
_entity_poly.pdbx_strand_id
1 'polypeptide(L)'
;MKVIQLKNPESLPPNIYRQDQATHLKICKYEEEIYRPGQYHEKPGYFIVYTAKCFKQDRIYIEIPNWPGQEFKIEGKNYDELRNIKTTTKPLADDVAEIIGQFLIDNGYVEGKLVD
;
A
#
# COMPACT_ATOMS: atom_id res chain seq x y z
N MET A 1 -4.60 -11.72 4.19
CA MET A 1 -3.94 -10.51 3.70
C MET A 1 -4.30 -9.31 4.54
N LYS A 2 -3.28 -8.68 5.13
CA LYS A 2 -3.45 -7.44 5.90
C LYS A 2 -3.86 -6.29 5.00
N VAL A 3 -4.67 -5.38 5.53
CA VAL A 3 -5.01 -4.10 4.88
C VAL A 3 -4.78 -2.95 5.86
N ILE A 4 -4.63 -1.73 5.36
CA ILE A 4 -4.51 -0.53 6.19
C ILE A 4 -5.91 -0.01 6.47
N GLN A 5 -6.34 0.00 7.74
CA GLN A 5 -7.50 0.76 8.15
C GLN A 5 -7.14 2.25 8.25
N LEU A 6 -7.84 3.09 7.51
CA LEU A 6 -7.62 4.54 7.49
C LEU A 6 -8.04 5.15 8.82
N LYS A 7 -7.22 6.05 9.37
CA LYS A 7 -7.58 6.85 10.55
C LYS A 7 -8.74 7.80 10.25
N ASN A 8 -8.71 8.41 9.07
CA ASN A 8 -9.76 9.29 8.56
C ASN A 8 -10.37 8.64 7.30
N PRO A 9 -11.59 8.07 7.38
CA PRO A 9 -12.28 7.56 6.21
C PRO A 9 -12.49 8.64 5.15
N GLU A 10 -12.37 8.26 3.88
CA GLU A 10 -12.60 9.18 2.77
C GLU A 10 -14.05 9.08 2.30
N SER A 11 -14.76 10.22 2.25
CA SER A 11 -16.12 10.27 1.72
C SER A 11 -16.14 10.03 0.21
N LEU A 12 -17.09 9.21 -0.22
CA LEU A 12 -17.39 8.93 -1.61
C LEU A 12 -18.54 9.81 -2.08
N PRO A 13 -18.62 10.14 -3.38
CA PRO A 13 -19.78 10.83 -3.93
C PRO A 13 -21.05 9.99 -3.72
N PRO A 14 -22.20 10.63 -3.47
CA PRO A 14 -23.46 9.93 -3.30
C PRO A 14 -23.82 9.11 -4.55
N ASN A 15 -24.45 7.94 -4.34
CA ASN A 15 -25.00 7.04 -5.37
C ASN A 15 -23.99 6.24 -6.22
N ILE A 16 -22.68 6.29 -5.93
CA ILE A 16 -21.70 5.48 -6.68
C ILE A 16 -21.65 4.03 -6.17
N TYR A 17 -21.99 3.78 -4.91
CA TYR A 17 -21.99 2.44 -4.31
C TYR A 17 -22.92 2.37 -3.09
N ARG A 18 -23.17 1.16 -2.55
CA ARG A 18 -23.97 0.95 -1.32
C ARG A 18 -23.37 1.61 -0.07
N GLN A 19 -22.06 1.88 -0.11
CA GLN A 19 -21.30 2.48 0.99
C GLN A 19 -20.84 3.88 0.57
N ASP A 20 -20.85 4.81 1.51
CA ASP A 20 -20.52 6.23 1.32
C ASP A 20 -19.07 6.57 1.69
N GLN A 21 -18.30 5.61 2.21
CA GLN A 21 -16.93 5.85 2.68
C GLN A 21 -15.96 4.75 2.28
N ALA A 22 -14.75 5.16 1.86
CA ALA A 22 -13.58 4.30 1.85
C ALA A 22 -12.96 4.31 3.25
N THR A 23 -12.85 3.13 3.85
CA THR A 23 -12.36 2.96 5.24
C THR A 23 -11.01 2.24 5.31
N HIS A 24 -10.57 1.63 4.21
CA HIS A 24 -9.36 0.83 4.14
C HIS A 24 -8.60 1.07 2.83
N LEU A 25 -7.28 0.82 2.86
CA LEU A 25 -6.42 0.68 1.70
C LEU A 25 -5.86 -0.73 1.63
N LYS A 26 -6.01 -1.36 0.48
CA LYS A 26 -5.49 -2.68 0.17
C LYS A 26 -4.30 -2.54 -0.78
N ILE A 27 -3.15 -3.14 -0.48
CA ILE A 27 -2.02 -3.17 -1.42
C ILE A 27 -2.34 -4.19 -2.51
N CYS A 28 -2.32 -3.74 -3.77
CA CYS A 28 -2.74 -4.56 -4.91
C CYS A 28 -1.55 -4.95 -5.80
N LYS A 29 -0.56 -4.05 -5.90
CA LYS A 29 0.63 -4.24 -6.71
C LYS A 29 1.74 -3.38 -6.16
N TYR A 30 2.98 -3.83 -6.32
CA TYR A 30 4.14 -2.95 -6.24
C TYR A 30 5.05 -3.21 -7.43
N GLU A 31 5.79 -2.19 -7.82
CA GLU A 31 6.87 -2.26 -8.80
C GLU A 31 8.17 -1.84 -8.11
N GLU A 32 9.28 -2.44 -8.52
CA GLU A 32 10.61 -2.13 -8.00
C GLU A 32 11.58 -1.91 -9.16
N GLU A 33 12.35 -0.83 -9.11
CA GLU A 33 13.59 -0.69 -9.88
C GLU A 33 14.79 -0.82 -8.93
N ILE A 34 15.78 -1.58 -9.37
CA ILE A 34 16.95 -1.89 -8.56
C ILE A 34 17.96 -0.77 -8.76
N TYR A 35 18.48 -0.21 -7.65
CA TYR A 35 19.56 0.77 -7.72
C TYR A 35 20.80 0.17 -8.40
N ARG A 36 21.28 0.81 -9.48
CA ARG A 36 22.45 0.37 -10.27
C ARG A 36 23.45 1.52 -10.42
N PRO A 37 24.28 1.78 -9.39
CA PRO A 37 25.30 2.80 -9.47
C PRO A 37 26.37 2.46 -10.52
N GLY A 38 26.92 3.47 -11.18
CA GLY A 38 28.08 3.32 -12.08
C GLY A 38 27.77 2.75 -13.48
N GLN A 39 26.50 2.64 -13.87
CA GLN A 39 26.11 2.32 -15.26
C GLN A 39 25.93 3.59 -16.11
N TYR A 40 26.11 3.48 -17.44
CA TYR A 40 26.01 4.59 -18.41
C TYR A 40 24.65 5.33 -18.34
N HIS A 41 23.61 4.65 -17.86
CA HIS A 41 22.38 5.26 -17.37
C HIS A 41 22.20 4.87 -15.90
N GLU A 42 22.73 5.68 -14.98
CA GLU A 42 22.49 5.47 -13.56
C GLU A 42 20.98 5.49 -13.31
N LYS A 43 20.47 4.42 -12.72
CA LYS A 43 19.07 4.30 -12.36
C LYS A 43 18.94 4.38 -10.85
N PRO A 44 18.33 5.45 -10.29
CA PRO A 44 17.99 5.48 -8.88
C PRO A 44 17.00 4.33 -8.58
N GLY A 45 17.21 3.62 -7.48
CA GLY A 45 16.28 2.58 -7.05
C GLY A 45 15.00 3.18 -6.51
N TYR A 46 13.86 2.52 -6.76
CA TYR A 46 12.56 2.97 -6.24
C TYR A 46 11.60 1.80 -6.04
N PHE A 47 10.58 2.02 -5.20
CA PHE A 47 9.34 1.25 -5.20
C PHE A 47 8.17 2.15 -5.63
N ILE A 48 7.26 1.62 -6.43
CA ILE A 48 5.93 2.19 -6.65
C ILE A 48 4.90 1.24 -6.06
N VAL A 49 4.15 1.69 -5.06
CA VAL A 49 3.11 0.90 -4.39
C VAL A 49 1.74 1.38 -4.86
N TYR A 50 0.96 0.46 -5.41
CA TYR A 50 -0.41 0.70 -5.85
C TYR A 50 -1.39 0.10 -4.85
N THR A 51 -2.28 0.94 -4.35
CA THR A 51 -3.34 0.55 -3.40
C THR A 51 -4.73 0.70 -4.01
N ALA A 52 -5.69 -0.11 -3.59
CA ALA A 52 -7.11 0.08 -3.88
C ALA A 52 -7.86 0.53 -2.60
N LYS A 53 -8.81 1.44 -2.78
CA LYS A 53 -9.72 1.89 -1.73
C LYS A 53 -10.81 0.86 -1.52
N CYS A 54 -11.05 0.51 -0.26
CA CYS A 54 -11.98 -0.54 0.11
C CYS A 54 -12.74 -0.21 1.40
N PHE A 55 -13.79 -0.97 1.65
CA PHE A 55 -14.53 -0.97 2.91
C PHE A 55 -14.73 -2.42 3.40
N LYS A 56 -15.03 -2.58 4.69
CA LYS A 56 -15.27 -3.89 5.29
C LYS A 56 -16.76 -4.17 5.35
N GLN A 57 -17.18 -5.29 4.78
CA GLN A 57 -18.55 -5.80 4.89
C GLN A 57 -18.49 -7.32 5.10
N ASP A 58 -19.25 -7.85 6.05
CA ASP A 58 -19.34 -9.29 6.32
C ASP A 58 -17.96 -9.98 6.47
N ARG A 59 -17.02 -9.27 7.11
CA ARG A 59 -15.60 -9.67 7.31
C ARG A 59 -14.73 -9.72 6.06
N ILE A 60 -15.24 -9.30 4.90
CA ILE A 60 -14.50 -9.21 3.65
C ILE A 60 -14.20 -7.75 3.35
N TYR A 61 -13.02 -7.49 2.78
CA TYR A 61 -12.67 -6.18 2.24
C TYR A 61 -13.10 -6.10 0.78
N ILE A 62 -14.07 -5.23 0.51
CA ILE A 62 -14.63 -5.02 -0.81
C ILE A 62 -14.00 -3.77 -1.40
N GLU A 63 -13.35 -3.94 -2.55
CA GLU A 63 -12.82 -2.82 -3.34
C GLU A 63 -13.97 -2.00 -3.92
N ILE A 64 -13.84 -0.67 -3.87
CA ILE A 64 -14.85 0.23 -4.40
C ILE A 64 -14.65 0.30 -5.92
N PRO A 65 -15.62 -0.17 -6.73
CA PRO A 65 -15.46 -0.21 -8.17
C PRO A 65 -15.27 1.18 -8.75
N ASN A 66 -14.38 1.30 -9.75
CA ASN A 66 -14.08 2.55 -10.48
C ASN A 66 -13.60 3.71 -9.60
N TRP A 67 -13.21 3.47 -8.35
CA TRP A 67 -12.66 4.50 -7.48
C TRP A 67 -11.14 4.46 -7.51
N PRO A 68 -10.46 5.58 -7.78
CA PRO A 68 -9.01 5.59 -7.90
C PRO A 68 -8.38 5.22 -6.56
N GLY A 69 -7.41 4.34 -6.65
CA GLY A 69 -6.50 3.98 -5.58
C GLY A 69 -5.60 5.13 -5.13
N GLN A 70 -4.57 4.78 -4.37
CA GLN A 70 -3.45 5.68 -4.09
C GLN A 70 -2.15 5.03 -4.58
N GLU A 71 -1.28 5.86 -5.15
CA GLU A 71 0.06 5.49 -5.61
C GLU A 71 1.10 6.14 -4.68
N PHE A 72 2.03 5.34 -4.16
CA PHE A 72 3.12 5.83 -3.34
C PHE A 72 4.46 5.53 -4.01
N LYS A 73 5.21 6.59 -4.30
CA LYS A 73 6.57 6.48 -4.80
C LYS A 73 7.56 6.58 -3.63
N ILE A 74 8.38 5.54 -3.45
CA ILE A 74 9.33 5.39 -2.35
C ILE A 74 10.74 5.38 -2.94
N GLU A 75 11.56 6.36 -2.57
CA GLU A 75 12.89 6.62 -3.14
C GLU A 75 13.91 6.98 -2.04
N GLY A 76 15.19 6.97 -2.39
CA GLY A 76 16.27 7.40 -1.50
C GLY A 76 16.38 6.54 -0.24
N LYS A 77 16.55 7.17 0.93
CA LYS A 77 16.71 6.45 2.20
C LYS A 77 15.54 5.50 2.50
N ASN A 78 14.32 5.91 2.17
CA ASN A 78 13.13 5.10 2.39
C ASN A 78 13.09 3.85 1.48
N TYR A 79 13.66 3.95 0.27
CA TYR A 79 13.85 2.79 -0.60
C TYR A 79 14.85 1.80 0.02
N ASP A 80 15.99 2.30 0.51
CA ASP A 80 17.01 1.45 1.13
C ASP A 80 16.48 0.77 2.40
N GLU A 81 15.69 1.48 3.21
CA GLU A 81 15.05 0.92 4.40
C GLU A 81 14.06 -0.20 4.03
N LEU A 82 13.13 0.06 3.11
CA LEU A 82 12.11 -0.91 2.70
C LEU A 82 12.73 -2.16 2.07
N ARG A 83 13.71 -2.00 1.18
CA ARG A 83 14.41 -3.11 0.49
C ARG A 83 15.09 -4.06 1.46
N ASN A 84 15.56 -3.56 2.60
CA ASN A 84 16.33 -4.32 3.57
C ASN A 84 15.47 -4.99 4.66
N ILE A 85 14.14 -4.81 4.64
CA ILE A 85 13.24 -5.51 5.55
C ILE A 85 13.22 -6.99 5.19
N LYS A 86 13.56 -7.84 6.16
CA LYS A 86 13.55 -9.29 5.98
C LYS A 86 12.12 -9.83 6.02
N THR A 87 11.82 -10.73 5.10
CA THR A 87 10.59 -11.51 5.14
C THR A 87 10.55 -12.44 6.36
N THR A 88 9.34 -12.81 6.76
CA THR A 88 9.06 -13.75 7.84
C THR A 88 8.72 -15.14 7.27
N THR A 89 8.16 -16.02 8.11
CA THR A 89 7.73 -17.36 7.70
C THR A 89 6.31 -17.40 7.10
N LYS A 90 5.67 -16.25 6.93
CA LYS A 90 4.33 -16.14 6.32
C LYS A 90 4.38 -16.39 4.80
N PRO A 91 3.22 -16.67 4.15
CA PRO A 91 3.15 -16.67 2.70
C PRO A 91 3.64 -15.33 2.13
N LEU A 92 4.48 -15.39 1.08
CA LEU A 92 5.18 -14.22 0.54
C LEU A 92 4.24 -13.04 0.24
N ALA A 93 3.08 -13.30 -0.34
CA ALA A 93 2.11 -12.25 -0.67
C ALA A 93 1.55 -11.54 0.58
N ASP A 94 1.23 -12.28 1.64
CA ASP A 94 0.75 -11.71 2.90
C ASP A 94 1.87 -10.95 3.62
N ASP A 95 3.07 -11.48 3.59
CA ASP A 95 4.24 -10.91 4.24
C ASP A 95 4.68 -9.60 3.59
N VAL A 96 4.72 -9.55 2.24
CA VAL A 96 5.04 -8.33 1.50
C VAL A 96 3.97 -7.26 1.70
N ALA A 97 2.68 -7.63 1.68
CA ALA A 97 1.60 -6.68 1.96
C ALA A 97 1.69 -6.12 3.40
N GLU A 98 2.04 -6.95 4.37
CA GLU A 98 2.26 -6.51 5.75
C GLU A 98 3.47 -5.59 5.89
N ILE A 99 4.61 -5.95 5.30
CA ILE A 99 5.84 -5.14 5.31
C ILE A 99 5.60 -3.77 4.67
N ILE A 100 5.08 -3.75 3.43
CA ILE A 100 4.82 -2.49 2.72
C ILE A 100 3.77 -1.67 3.48
N GLY A 101 2.70 -2.31 3.97
CA GLY A 101 1.63 -1.61 4.66
C GLY A 101 2.10 -0.98 5.97
N GLN A 102 2.92 -1.69 6.75
CA GLN A 102 3.50 -1.17 7.98
C GLN A 102 4.50 -0.05 7.67
N PHE A 103 5.33 -0.22 6.63
CA PHE A 103 6.28 0.80 6.19
C PHE A 103 5.60 2.13 5.81
N LEU A 104 4.49 2.07 5.07
CA LEU A 104 3.73 3.26 4.69
C LEU A 104 3.18 4.01 5.92
N ILE A 105 2.77 3.27 6.97
CA ILE A 105 2.27 3.86 8.21
C ILE A 105 3.42 4.48 9.01
N ASP A 106 4.50 3.73 9.23
CA ASP A 106 5.63 4.15 10.06
C ASP A 106 6.35 5.39 9.50
N ASN A 107 6.36 5.54 8.17
CA ASN A 107 6.97 6.68 7.47
C ASN A 107 5.99 7.81 7.16
N GLY A 108 4.74 7.73 7.64
CA GLY A 108 3.75 8.81 7.49
C GLY A 108 3.19 8.98 6.07
N TYR A 109 3.36 8.00 5.17
CA TYR A 109 2.69 8.01 3.87
C TYR A 109 1.18 7.83 4.00
N VAL A 110 0.74 7.07 5.03
CA VAL A 110 -0.67 6.82 5.31
C VAL A 110 -0.92 6.88 6.82
N GLU A 111 -1.92 7.66 7.24
CA GLU A 111 -2.40 7.62 8.62
C GLU A 111 -3.40 6.47 8.81
N GLY A 112 -2.98 5.43 9.54
CA GLY A 112 -3.83 4.26 9.76
C GLY A 112 -3.20 3.21 10.66
N LYS A 113 -3.76 2.01 10.62
CA LYS A 113 -3.22 0.82 11.27
C LYS A 113 -3.44 -0.42 10.43
N LEU A 114 -2.54 -1.40 10.51
CA LEU A 114 -2.75 -2.70 9.88
C LEU A 114 -3.82 -3.51 10.60
N VAL A 115 -4.70 -4.14 9.82
CA VAL A 115 -5.76 -5.03 10.30
C VAL A 115 -5.87 -6.29 9.43
N ASP A 116 -6.45 -7.35 10.00
CA ASP A 116 -6.75 -8.61 9.33
C ASP A 116 -8.02 -8.57 8.48
#